data_AF-Q0UTI5-F1
#
_entry.id   AF-Q0UTI5-F1
#
_cell.length_a   1.000
_cell.length_b   1.000
_cell.length_c   1.000
_cell.angle_alpha   90.00
_cell.angle_beta   90.00
_cell.angle_gamma   90.00
#
_symmetry.space_group_name_H-M   'P 1'
#
loop_
_entity.id
_entity.type
_entity.pdbx_description
1 polymer ?
#
loop_
_entity_poly.entity_id
_entity_poly.type
_entity_poly.pdbx_seq_one_letter_code
_entity_poly.pdbx_strand_id
1 'polypeptide(L)'
;MSKIDPPKMGLEIGPDRLKYYVHKALLVHYSEYFRNALKGPWKEAEEGVVKLVDVQPAAVNIFMHWLYIQDLPREHDFRAWEDILARERQTNFEIAMIRAYAFADRFLIPTFRRAINKTIVEYFKCGDPALVCNIPDLATEAFSKIPADRPILQFLVDEYCYWWTVGCETSDPPINLKEAPPAFLARSVRSYRTLLEYSRAGNGVNQCCYYEHTDEQEASACGKLHM
;
A
#
# COMPACT_ATOMS: atom_id res chain seq x y z
N MET A 1 36.38 -23.93 5.86
CA MET A 1 35.46 -23.64 4.74
C MET A 1 35.08 -22.16 4.84
N SER A 2 35.51 -21.34 3.88
CA SER A 2 35.05 -19.95 3.79
C SER A 2 33.56 -19.95 3.46
N LYS A 3 32.72 -19.36 4.32
CA LYS A 3 31.31 -19.11 4.01
C LYS A 3 31.29 -18.01 2.95
N ILE A 4 30.98 -18.38 1.70
CA ILE A 4 30.74 -17.41 0.64
C ILE A 4 29.49 -16.61 1.02
N ASP A 5 29.64 -15.31 1.28
CA ASP A 5 28.50 -14.41 1.54
C ASP A 5 27.66 -14.35 0.26
N PRO A 6 26.33 -14.60 0.32
CA PRO A 6 25.51 -14.58 -0.88
C PRO A 6 25.56 -13.21 -1.57
N PRO A 7 25.49 -13.17 -2.92
CA PRO A 7 25.65 -11.93 -3.67
C PRO A 7 24.58 -10.90 -3.29
N LYS A 8 25.03 -9.68 -2.99
CA LYS A 8 24.18 -8.54 -2.67
C LYS A 8 24.06 -7.61 -3.85
N MET A 9 22.91 -6.96 -3.92
CA MET A 9 22.58 -5.93 -4.89
C MET A 9 22.45 -4.59 -4.18
N GLY A 10 23.03 -3.54 -4.76
CA GLY A 10 22.78 -2.18 -4.32
C GLY A 10 21.45 -1.66 -4.86
N LEU A 11 20.72 -0.90 -4.04
CA LEU A 11 19.62 -0.05 -4.51
C LEU A 11 19.94 1.39 -4.12
N GLU A 12 19.87 2.32 -5.08
CA GLU A 12 19.96 3.77 -4.85
C GLU A 12 18.56 4.37 -4.93
N ILE A 13 18.03 4.84 -3.79
CA ILE A 13 16.62 5.21 -3.64
C ILE A 13 16.46 6.71 -3.43
N GLY A 14 15.46 7.28 -4.11
CA GLY A 14 15.08 8.67 -3.95
C GLY A 14 16.07 9.67 -4.57
N PRO A 15 15.76 10.97 -4.49
CA PRO A 15 16.60 12.04 -5.06
C PRO A 15 17.98 12.10 -4.39
N ASP A 16 18.06 11.78 -3.10
CA ASP A 16 19.31 11.77 -2.33
C ASP A 16 20.14 10.49 -2.54
N ARG A 17 19.66 9.55 -3.36
CA ARG A 17 20.32 8.27 -3.70
C ARG A 17 20.76 7.48 -2.46
N LEU A 18 19.85 7.36 -1.49
CA LEU A 18 20.10 6.54 -0.30
C LEU A 18 20.40 5.11 -0.70
N LYS A 19 21.49 4.55 -0.15
CA LYS A 19 22.00 3.24 -0.53
C LYS A 19 21.46 2.15 0.38
N TYR A 20 20.91 1.13 -0.25
CA TYR A 20 20.46 -0.12 0.37
C TYR A 20 21.23 -1.30 -0.21
N TYR A 21 21.38 -2.36 0.57
CA TYR A 21 21.94 -3.62 0.10
C TYR A 21 20.98 -4.76 0.41
N VAL A 22 20.65 -5.54 -0.62
CA VAL A 22 19.68 -6.64 -0.53
C VAL A 22 20.27 -7.90 -1.15
N HIS A 23 19.99 -9.08 -0.59
CA HIS A 23 20.43 -10.33 -1.21
C HIS A 23 19.74 -10.50 -2.56
N LYS A 24 20.53 -10.62 -3.63
CA LYS A 24 20.02 -10.73 -5.02
C LYS A 24 19.01 -11.88 -5.14
N ALA A 25 19.29 -13.00 -4.48
CA ALA A 25 18.42 -14.17 -4.49
C ALA A 25 17.00 -13.88 -3.97
N LEU A 26 16.86 -13.10 -2.89
CA LEU A 26 15.54 -12.71 -2.36
C LEU A 26 14.83 -11.75 -3.32
N LEU A 27 15.56 -10.76 -3.82
CA LEU A 27 15.01 -9.76 -4.74
C LEU A 27 14.44 -10.40 -6.01
N VAL A 28 15.21 -11.28 -6.66
CA VAL A 28 14.75 -11.99 -7.86
C VAL A 28 13.71 -13.06 -7.55
N HIS A 29 13.71 -13.64 -6.34
CA HIS A 29 12.71 -14.64 -5.97
C HIS A 29 11.31 -14.03 -5.90
N TYR A 30 11.17 -12.89 -5.24
CA TYR A 30 9.87 -12.25 -4.99
C TYR A 30 9.42 -11.25 -6.05
N SER A 31 10.32 -10.75 -6.89
CA SER A 31 9.99 -9.77 -7.93
C SER A 31 10.35 -10.29 -9.32
N GLU A 32 9.34 -10.47 -10.16
CA GLU A 32 9.56 -10.77 -11.57
C GLU A 32 10.29 -9.63 -12.28
N TYR A 33 9.96 -8.38 -11.94
CA TYR A 33 10.64 -7.21 -12.46
C TYR A 33 12.16 -7.30 -12.23
N PHE A 34 12.59 -7.49 -10.98
CA PHE A 34 14.01 -7.57 -10.66
C PHE A 34 14.64 -8.85 -11.24
N ARG A 35 13.90 -9.98 -11.28
CA ARG A 35 14.38 -11.19 -11.96
C ARG A 35 14.75 -10.91 -13.42
N ASN A 36 13.88 -10.20 -14.14
CA ASN A 36 14.09 -9.89 -15.55
C ASN A 36 15.17 -8.81 -15.75
N ALA A 37 15.16 -7.75 -14.94
CA ALA A 37 16.15 -6.68 -14.99
C ALA A 37 17.59 -7.20 -14.73
N LEU A 38 17.74 -8.26 -13.92
CA LEU A 38 19.04 -8.73 -13.44
C LEU A 38 19.55 -10.02 -14.10
N LYS A 39 18.81 -10.54 -15.09
CA LYS A 39 19.15 -11.75 -15.85
C LYS A 39 19.84 -11.44 -17.19
N GLY A 40 19.64 -10.24 -17.74
CA GLY A 40 20.20 -9.83 -19.03
C GLY A 40 21.53 -9.04 -18.94
N PRO A 41 22.11 -8.63 -20.08
CA PRO A 41 23.32 -7.80 -20.16
C PRO A 41 23.04 -6.33 -19.82
N TRP A 42 22.10 -6.08 -18.91
CA TRP A 42 21.68 -4.73 -18.56
C TRP A 42 22.70 -4.11 -17.61
N LYS A 43 22.82 -2.78 -17.67
CA LYS A 43 23.80 -2.01 -16.90
C LYS A 43 23.70 -2.27 -15.40
N GLU A 44 22.50 -2.54 -14.89
CA GLU A 44 22.24 -2.87 -13.49
C GLU A 44 22.81 -4.24 -13.08
N ALA A 45 22.78 -5.22 -14.00
CA ALA A 45 23.36 -6.53 -13.76
C ALA A 45 24.89 -6.48 -13.74
N GLU A 46 25.49 -5.59 -14.54
CA GLU A 46 26.94 -5.34 -14.59
C GLU A 46 27.43 -4.46 -13.43
N GLU A 47 26.73 -3.35 -13.13
CA GLU A 47 27.07 -2.42 -12.05
C GLU A 47 26.72 -2.98 -10.67
N GLY A 48 25.82 -3.97 -10.59
CA GLY A 48 25.32 -4.53 -9.33
C GLY A 48 24.45 -3.56 -8.53
N VAL A 49 23.95 -2.49 -9.16
CA VAL A 49 23.17 -1.43 -8.52
C VAL A 49 21.94 -1.08 -9.37
N VAL A 50 20.76 -1.02 -8.75
CA VAL A 50 19.53 -0.51 -9.36
C VAL A 50 19.23 0.89 -8.81
N LYS A 51 18.91 1.85 -9.68
CA LYS A 51 18.67 3.25 -9.31
C LYS A 51 17.19 3.58 -9.45
N LEU A 52 16.53 3.90 -8.34
CA LEU A 52 15.10 4.17 -8.22
C LEU A 52 14.87 5.56 -7.61
N VAL A 53 15.19 6.59 -8.39
CA VAL A 53 15.23 8.00 -7.93
C VAL A 53 13.85 8.58 -7.59
N ASP A 54 12.78 7.98 -8.10
CA ASP A 54 11.39 8.40 -7.90
C ASP A 54 10.68 7.61 -6.78
N VAL A 55 11.34 6.60 -6.22
CA VAL A 55 10.84 5.80 -5.09
C VAL A 55 11.24 6.45 -3.78
N GLN A 56 10.28 6.57 -2.86
CA GLN A 56 10.52 7.10 -1.52
C GLN A 56 11.15 6.02 -0.62
N PRO A 57 12.14 6.35 0.23
CA PRO A 57 12.84 5.36 1.05
C PRO A 57 11.92 4.62 2.03
N ALA A 58 10.86 5.27 2.53
CA ALA A 58 9.85 4.65 3.38
C ALA A 58 9.27 3.35 2.78
N ALA A 59 8.94 3.35 1.48
CA ALA A 59 8.42 2.16 0.79
C ALA A 59 9.42 1.01 0.79
N VAL A 60 10.71 1.35 0.57
CA VAL A 60 11.80 0.38 0.54
C VAL A 60 12.11 -0.16 1.92
N ASN A 61 12.02 0.66 2.97
CA ASN A 61 12.22 0.19 4.36
C ASN A 61 11.17 -0.86 4.74
N ILE A 62 9.89 -0.62 4.42
CA ILE A 62 8.80 -1.58 4.65
C ILE A 62 9.02 -2.86 3.83
N PHE A 63 9.36 -2.71 2.55
CA PHE A 63 9.69 -3.86 1.70
C PHE A 63 10.85 -4.68 2.26
N MET A 64 11.93 -4.03 2.70
CA MET A 64 13.10 -4.71 3.25
C MET A 64 12.75 -5.45 4.55
N HIS A 65 11.97 -4.84 5.44
CA HIS A 65 11.47 -5.54 6.63
C HIS A 65 10.72 -6.82 6.23
N TRP A 66 9.70 -6.70 5.38
CA TRP A 66 8.93 -7.84 4.90
C TRP A 66 9.78 -8.87 4.16
N LEU A 67 10.74 -8.44 3.34
CA LEU A 67 11.56 -9.35 2.54
C LEU A 67 12.38 -10.32 3.40
N TYR A 68 12.89 -9.84 4.54
CA TYR A 68 13.73 -10.64 5.43
C TYR A 68 12.94 -11.36 6.53
N ILE A 69 11.83 -10.79 6.99
CA ILE A 69 11.02 -11.36 8.09
C ILE A 69 9.87 -12.20 7.55
N GLN A 70 9.45 -11.96 6.31
CA GLN A 70 8.28 -12.56 5.66
C GLN A 70 6.96 -12.24 6.35
N ASP A 71 6.93 -11.13 7.08
CA ASP A 71 5.75 -10.60 7.75
C ASP A 71 5.87 -9.07 7.88
N LEU A 72 4.76 -8.41 8.21
CA LEU A 72 4.72 -6.99 8.56
C LEU A 72 4.31 -6.84 10.04
N PRO A 73 4.69 -5.75 10.72
CA PRO A 73 4.18 -5.51 12.05
C PRO A 73 2.66 -5.43 12.04
N ARG A 74 2.07 -5.82 13.17
CA ARG A 74 0.63 -5.65 13.38
C ARG A 74 0.26 -4.17 13.32
N GLU A 75 -0.98 -3.91 12.98
CA GLU A 75 -1.57 -2.60 12.76
C GLU A 75 -1.39 -1.62 13.95
N HIS A 76 -1.17 -2.13 15.16
CA HIS A 76 -1.00 -1.30 16.38
C HIS A 76 0.38 -1.41 17.02
N ASP A 77 1.32 -2.08 16.36
CA ASP A 77 2.70 -2.11 16.84
C ASP A 77 3.43 -0.83 16.39
N PHE A 78 3.00 0.31 16.95
CA PHE A 78 3.52 1.63 16.59
C PHE A 78 5.04 1.70 16.77
N ARG A 79 5.59 1.01 17.77
CA ARG A 79 7.05 0.96 17.99
C ARG A 79 7.75 0.25 16.84
N ALA A 80 7.24 -0.90 16.40
CA ALA A 80 7.82 -1.59 15.25
C ALA A 80 7.72 -0.76 13.96
N TRP A 81 6.60 -0.05 13.74
CA TRP A 81 6.46 0.86 12.60
C TRP A 81 7.41 2.06 12.69
N GLU A 82 7.57 2.66 13.87
CA GLU A 82 8.55 3.72 14.12
C GLU A 82 9.98 3.24 13.83
N ASP A 83 10.33 2.02 14.23
CA ASP A 83 11.67 1.46 13.99
C ASP A 83 11.93 1.24 12.48
N ILE A 84 10.95 0.72 11.74
CA ILE A 84 11.05 0.56 10.27
C ILE A 84 11.21 1.92 9.59
N LEU A 85 10.49 2.93 10.08
CA LEU A 85 10.40 4.25 9.46
C LEU A 85 11.29 5.29 10.16
N ALA A 86 12.22 4.88 11.01
CA ALA A 86 13.01 5.78 11.85
C ALA A 86 13.83 6.83 11.06
N ARG A 87 14.16 6.52 9.80
CA ARG A 87 14.87 7.43 8.87
C ARG A 87 13.95 8.40 8.15
N GLU A 88 12.65 8.21 8.24
CA GLU A 88 11.59 8.90 7.51
C GLU A 88 10.62 9.60 8.48
N ARG A 89 11.17 10.27 9.52
CA ARG A 89 10.43 10.83 10.66
C ARG A 89 9.29 11.81 10.33
N GLN A 90 9.23 12.29 9.09
CA GLN A 90 8.19 13.20 8.61
C GLN A 90 7.09 12.50 7.81
N THR A 91 7.19 11.19 7.56
CA THR A 91 6.22 10.43 6.77
C THR A 91 5.23 9.73 7.69
N ASN A 92 3.95 10.04 7.53
CA ASN A 92 2.85 9.32 8.20
C ASN A 92 2.84 7.84 7.80
N PHE A 93 2.54 6.94 8.74
CA PHE A 93 2.58 5.50 8.52
C PHE A 93 1.67 5.07 7.38
N GLU A 94 0.49 5.67 7.27
CA GLU A 94 -0.51 5.37 6.25
C GLU A 94 0.01 5.72 4.85
N ILE A 95 0.66 6.88 4.70
CA ILE A 95 1.28 7.30 3.45
C ILE A 95 2.43 6.35 3.09
N ALA A 96 3.23 5.94 4.08
CA ALA A 96 4.30 4.96 3.87
C ALA A 96 3.74 3.60 3.41
N MET A 97 2.64 3.13 3.99
CA MET A 97 1.97 1.88 3.59
C MET A 97 1.40 1.97 2.17
N ILE A 98 0.76 3.08 1.78
CA ILE A 98 0.28 3.30 0.41
C ILE A 98 1.45 3.31 -0.59
N ARG A 99 2.55 3.97 -0.25
CA ARG A 99 3.78 3.95 -1.07
C ARG A 99 4.38 2.56 -1.21
N ALA A 100 4.37 1.77 -0.14
CA ALA A 100 4.81 0.38 -0.15
C ALA A 100 3.90 -0.50 -1.03
N TYR A 101 2.58 -0.29 -0.98
CA TYR A 101 1.65 -0.96 -1.88
C TYR A 101 1.94 -0.61 -3.36
N ALA A 102 2.08 0.68 -3.67
CA ALA A 102 2.41 1.13 -5.03
C ALA A 102 3.76 0.60 -5.52
N PHE A 103 4.76 0.53 -4.63
CA PHE A 103 6.04 -0.10 -4.90
C PHE A 103 5.87 -1.58 -5.24
N ALA A 104 5.14 -2.33 -4.40
CA ALA A 104 4.91 -3.75 -4.61
C ALA A 104 4.21 -4.05 -5.94
N ASP A 105 3.27 -3.18 -6.34
CA ASP A 105 2.58 -3.28 -7.63
C ASP A 105 3.53 -3.01 -8.80
N ARG A 106 4.20 -1.85 -8.80
CA ARG A 106 5.11 -1.43 -9.86
C ARG A 106 6.23 -2.44 -10.11
N PHE A 107 6.80 -3.00 -9.04
CA PHE A 107 7.90 -3.95 -9.13
C PHE A 107 7.46 -5.40 -9.14
N LEU A 108 6.16 -5.67 -9.38
CA LEU A 108 5.61 -7.02 -9.56
C LEU A 108 6.00 -7.95 -8.41
N ILE A 109 5.61 -7.57 -7.18
CA ILE A 109 5.87 -8.31 -5.93
C ILE A 109 4.53 -8.74 -5.30
N PRO A 110 3.79 -9.71 -5.87
CA PRO A 110 2.40 -9.96 -5.50
C PRO A 110 2.22 -10.40 -4.04
N THR A 111 3.14 -11.19 -3.50
CA THR A 111 3.08 -11.64 -2.10
C THR A 111 3.22 -10.49 -1.12
N PHE A 112 4.14 -9.56 -1.38
CA PHE A 112 4.29 -8.35 -0.57
C PHE A 112 3.08 -7.43 -0.71
N ARG A 113 2.58 -7.25 -1.94
CA ARG A 113 1.41 -6.41 -2.22
C ARG A 113 0.17 -6.87 -1.46
N ARG A 114 -0.06 -8.18 -1.39
CA ARG A 114 -1.13 -8.77 -0.57
C ARG A 114 -0.91 -8.55 0.93
N ALA A 115 0.33 -8.75 1.41
CA ALA A 115 0.65 -8.54 2.82
C ALA A 115 0.36 -7.08 3.24
N ILE A 116 0.87 -6.10 2.48
CA ILE A 116 0.65 -4.68 2.80
C ILE A 116 -0.81 -4.24 2.60
N ASN A 117 -1.52 -4.80 1.61
CA ASN A 117 -2.96 -4.59 1.46
C ASN A 117 -3.73 -5.01 2.71
N LYS A 118 -3.45 -6.22 3.21
CA LYS A 118 -4.07 -6.73 4.43
C LYS A 118 -3.79 -5.80 5.61
N THR A 119 -2.52 -5.42 5.82
CA THR A 119 -2.12 -4.50 6.87
C THR A 119 -2.86 -3.16 6.79
N ILE A 120 -2.99 -2.55 5.61
CA ILE A 120 -3.72 -1.29 5.44
C ILE A 120 -5.20 -1.47 5.82
N VAL A 121 -5.85 -2.52 5.30
CA VAL A 121 -7.27 -2.77 5.58
C VAL A 121 -7.51 -3.03 7.07
N GLU A 122 -6.61 -3.75 7.74
CA GLU A 122 -6.69 -4.01 9.18
C GLU A 122 -6.46 -2.73 10.00
N TYR A 123 -5.50 -1.90 9.62
CA TYR A 123 -5.20 -0.63 10.28
C TYR A 123 -6.41 0.32 10.34
N PHE A 124 -7.13 0.47 9.23
CA PHE A 124 -8.29 1.38 9.15
C PHE A 124 -9.53 0.85 9.86
N LYS A 125 -9.72 -0.48 9.93
CA LYS A 125 -10.85 -1.10 10.64
C LYS A 125 -10.88 -0.80 12.14
N CYS A 126 -9.77 -0.36 12.71
CA CYS A 126 -9.64 -0.15 14.14
C CYS A 126 -10.34 1.12 14.65
N GLY A 127 -10.89 1.94 13.75
CA GLY A 127 -11.92 2.90 14.15
C GLY A 127 -11.41 4.24 14.66
N ASP A 128 -10.17 4.64 14.36
CA ASP A 128 -9.61 5.92 14.82
C ASP A 128 -10.13 7.10 13.95
N PRO A 129 -10.92 8.03 14.51
CA PRO A 129 -11.45 9.18 13.76
C PRO A 129 -10.37 10.11 13.20
N ALA A 130 -9.16 10.13 13.76
CA ALA A 130 -8.06 10.95 13.24
C ALA A 130 -7.62 10.52 11.83
N LEU A 131 -7.85 9.26 11.46
CA LEU A 131 -7.51 8.73 10.14
C LEU A 131 -8.35 9.36 9.01
N VAL A 132 -9.57 9.80 9.33
CA VAL A 132 -10.52 10.40 8.36
C VAL A 132 -9.94 11.66 7.73
N CYS A 133 -9.29 12.50 8.54
CA CYS A 133 -8.66 13.73 8.11
C CYS A 133 -7.50 13.49 7.13
N ASN A 134 -6.89 12.29 7.18
CA ASN A 134 -5.74 11.94 6.33
C ASN A 134 -6.15 11.25 5.02
N ILE A 135 -7.41 10.79 4.88
CA ILE A 135 -7.86 10.09 3.66
C ILE A 135 -7.66 10.92 2.37
N PRO A 136 -7.88 12.25 2.35
CA PRO A 136 -7.58 13.06 1.17
C PRO A 136 -6.14 12.95 0.66
N ASP A 137 -5.16 13.04 1.57
CA ASP A 137 -3.74 12.94 1.23
C ASP A 137 -3.39 11.53 0.78
N LEU A 138 -3.96 10.52 1.45
CA LEU A 138 -3.81 9.12 1.06
C LEU A 138 -4.39 8.83 -0.32
N ALA A 139 -5.57 9.37 -0.62
CA ALA A 139 -6.20 9.25 -1.92
C ALA A 139 -5.35 9.94 -3.00
N THR A 140 -4.79 11.11 -2.71
CA THR A 140 -3.89 11.81 -3.64
C THR A 140 -2.64 10.98 -3.95
N GLU A 141 -2.01 10.41 -2.92
CA GLU A 141 -0.85 9.53 -3.07
C GLU A 141 -1.22 8.23 -3.82
N ALA A 142 -2.35 7.60 -3.48
CA ALA A 142 -2.78 6.32 -4.05
C ALA A 142 -3.22 6.45 -5.51
N PHE A 143 -4.13 7.37 -5.82
CA PHE A 143 -4.72 7.50 -7.17
C PHE A 143 -3.73 8.03 -8.21
N SER A 144 -2.61 8.62 -7.79
CA SER A 144 -1.55 9.05 -8.71
C SER A 144 -0.56 7.94 -9.08
N LYS A 145 -0.47 6.86 -8.28
CA LYS A 145 0.58 5.82 -8.41
C LYS A 145 0.06 4.41 -8.61
N ILE A 146 -1.17 4.12 -8.19
CA ILE A 146 -1.73 2.77 -8.17
C ILE A 146 -2.69 2.59 -9.35
N PRO A 147 -2.62 1.46 -10.09
CA PRO A 147 -3.57 1.14 -11.16
C PRO A 147 -5.02 1.15 -10.69
N ALA A 148 -5.92 1.60 -11.58
CA ALA A 148 -7.32 1.85 -11.23
C ALA A 148 -8.11 0.59 -10.83
N ASP A 149 -7.66 -0.59 -11.20
CA ASP A 149 -8.29 -1.88 -10.90
C ASP A 149 -7.93 -2.43 -9.50
N ARG A 150 -7.10 -1.73 -8.73
CA ARG A 150 -6.69 -2.19 -7.40
C ARG A 150 -7.77 -1.90 -6.33
N PRO A 151 -8.09 -2.90 -5.48
CA PRO A 151 -9.17 -2.79 -4.49
C PRO A 151 -8.91 -1.71 -3.44
N ILE A 152 -7.63 -1.41 -3.16
CA ILE A 152 -7.26 -0.40 -2.17
C ILE A 152 -7.79 1.00 -2.51
N LEU A 153 -7.95 1.32 -3.79
CA LEU A 153 -8.52 2.60 -4.21
C LEU A 153 -10.00 2.70 -3.86
N GLN A 154 -10.73 1.60 -3.98
CA GLN A 154 -12.14 1.55 -3.60
C GLN A 154 -12.31 1.51 -2.08
N PHE A 155 -11.41 0.81 -1.38
CA PHE A 155 -11.35 0.83 0.09
C PHE A 155 -11.23 2.24 0.67
N LEU A 156 -10.27 3.05 0.19
CA LEU A 156 -10.09 4.43 0.66
C LEU A 156 -11.33 5.30 0.43
N VAL A 157 -12.04 5.08 -0.68
CA VAL A 157 -13.29 5.78 -0.98
C VAL A 157 -14.40 5.37 -0.01
N ASP A 158 -14.55 4.08 0.23
CA ASP A 158 -15.64 3.56 1.07
C ASP A 158 -15.41 3.91 2.55
N GLU A 159 -14.16 3.87 3.04
CA GLU A 159 -13.80 4.41 4.36
C GLU A 159 -14.12 5.91 4.46
N TYR A 160 -13.71 6.71 3.47
CA TYR A 160 -14.03 8.14 3.45
C TYR A 160 -15.54 8.40 3.54
N CYS A 161 -16.33 7.72 2.71
CA CYS A 161 -17.78 7.87 2.72
C CYS A 161 -18.42 7.36 4.01
N TYR A 162 -17.93 6.27 4.59
CA TYR A 162 -18.43 5.74 5.86
C TYR A 162 -18.22 6.75 7.00
N TRP A 163 -16.99 7.24 7.16
CA TRP A 163 -16.67 8.19 8.23
C TRP A 163 -17.34 9.54 8.07
N TRP A 164 -17.55 9.98 6.82
CA TRP A 164 -18.42 11.12 6.56
C TRP A 164 -19.81 10.94 7.19
N THR A 165 -20.43 9.76 7.00
CA THR A 165 -21.80 9.51 7.46
C THR A 165 -21.91 9.32 8.98
N VAL A 166 -20.85 8.86 9.64
CA VAL A 166 -20.86 8.54 11.08
C VAL A 166 -20.25 9.66 11.94
N GLY A 167 -19.29 10.42 11.42
CA GLY A 167 -18.45 11.35 12.20
C GLY A 167 -18.71 12.84 12.00
N CYS A 168 -19.49 13.26 10.99
CA CYS A 168 -19.72 14.68 10.70
C CYS A 168 -21.19 15.08 10.92
N GLU A 169 -21.47 15.83 11.98
CA GLU A 169 -22.71 16.61 12.12
C GLU A 169 -22.72 17.87 11.22
N THR A 170 -21.58 18.20 10.59
CA THR A 170 -21.41 19.37 9.74
C THR A 170 -21.77 19.06 8.29
N SER A 171 -22.47 19.98 7.63
CA SER A 171 -22.84 19.88 6.20
C SER A 171 -21.67 20.01 5.22
N ASP A 172 -20.48 20.38 5.71
CA ASP A 172 -19.30 20.62 4.87
C ASP A 172 -18.33 19.42 4.85
N PRO A 173 -17.67 19.20 3.70
CA PRO A 173 -16.66 18.17 3.56
C PRO A 173 -15.39 18.38 4.40
N PRO A 174 -14.87 17.33 5.07
CA PRO A 174 -13.53 17.36 5.64
C PRO A 174 -12.44 17.34 4.54
N ILE A 175 -12.80 17.21 3.26
CA ILE A 175 -11.89 17.29 2.13
C ILE A 175 -12.04 18.61 1.36
N ASN A 176 -10.91 19.15 0.90
CA ASN A 176 -10.92 20.15 -0.15
C ASN A 176 -11.27 19.50 -1.51
N LEU A 177 -12.55 19.57 -1.89
CA LEU A 177 -13.06 18.99 -3.15
C LEU A 177 -12.34 19.50 -4.41
N LYS A 178 -11.68 20.66 -4.36
CA LYS A 178 -10.96 21.21 -5.51
C LYS A 178 -9.61 20.57 -5.74
N GLU A 179 -8.99 20.04 -4.69
CA GLU A 179 -7.65 19.43 -4.73
C GLU A 179 -7.70 17.90 -4.79
N ALA A 180 -8.84 17.31 -4.45
CA ALA A 180 -9.04 15.87 -4.46
C ALA A 180 -8.89 15.27 -5.88
N PRO A 181 -8.35 14.04 -6.01
CA PRO A 181 -8.23 13.38 -7.31
C PRO A 181 -9.61 13.21 -8.00
N PRO A 182 -9.76 13.54 -9.29
CA PRO A 182 -11.05 13.43 -9.98
C PRO A 182 -11.64 12.01 -9.96
N ALA A 183 -10.79 10.98 -10.08
CA ALA A 183 -11.21 9.58 -10.02
C ALA A 183 -11.67 9.17 -8.62
N PHE A 184 -11.08 9.73 -7.57
CA PHE A 184 -11.52 9.54 -6.19
C PHE A 184 -12.93 10.13 -6.03
N LEU A 185 -13.13 11.41 -6.40
CA LEU A 185 -14.43 12.07 -6.32
C LEU A 185 -15.53 11.31 -7.09
N ALA A 186 -15.22 10.86 -8.31
CA ALA A 186 -16.16 10.09 -9.13
C ALA A 186 -16.53 8.73 -8.50
N ARG A 187 -15.62 8.10 -7.76
CA ARG A 187 -15.94 6.89 -6.97
C ARG A 187 -16.74 7.25 -5.72
N SER A 188 -16.40 8.31 -4.99
CA SER A 188 -17.13 8.75 -3.80
C SER A 188 -18.60 9.05 -4.09
N VAL A 189 -18.92 9.70 -5.22
CA VAL A 189 -20.32 9.94 -5.63
C VAL A 189 -21.09 8.63 -5.85
N ARG A 190 -20.44 7.60 -6.41
CA ARG A 190 -21.05 6.28 -6.64
C ARG A 190 -21.18 5.47 -5.34
N SER A 191 -20.14 5.47 -4.51
CA SER A 191 -20.13 4.79 -3.22
C SER A 191 -21.14 5.38 -2.24
N TYR A 192 -21.26 6.71 -2.17
CA TYR A 192 -22.20 7.38 -1.28
C TYR A 192 -23.66 6.96 -1.55
N ARG A 193 -24.05 6.88 -2.83
CA ARG A 193 -25.38 6.36 -3.22
C ARG A 193 -25.61 4.95 -2.68
N THR A 194 -24.62 4.08 -2.88
CA THR A 194 -24.67 2.67 -2.48
C THR A 194 -24.75 2.53 -0.96
N LEU A 195 -23.95 3.29 -0.21
CA LEU A 195 -23.94 3.28 1.26
C LEU A 195 -25.24 3.83 1.87
N LEU A 196 -25.85 4.86 1.27
CA LEU A 196 -27.17 5.34 1.67
C LEU A 196 -28.26 4.28 1.48
N GLU A 197 -28.19 3.49 0.40
CA GLU A 197 -29.11 2.39 0.15
C GLU A 197 -28.91 1.26 1.20
N TYR A 198 -27.68 0.92 1.56
CA TYR A 198 -27.37 -0.06 2.61
C TYR A 198 -27.83 0.37 4.00
N SER A 199 -27.55 1.62 4.39
CA SER A 199 -27.98 2.19 5.67
C SER A 199 -29.51 2.17 5.81
N ARG A 200 -30.24 2.49 4.73
CA ARG A 200 -31.72 2.41 4.69
C ARG A 200 -32.25 0.98 4.71
N ALA A 201 -31.51 0.02 4.18
CA ALA A 201 -31.90 -1.39 4.14
C ALA A 201 -31.58 -2.17 5.44
N GLY A 202 -30.88 -1.56 6.40
CA GLY A 202 -30.49 -2.21 7.67
C GLY A 202 -29.39 -3.26 7.53
N ASN A 203 -28.72 -3.31 6.36
CA ASN A 203 -27.60 -4.21 6.10
C ASN A 203 -26.30 -3.47 6.39
N GLY A 204 -25.48 -3.97 7.33
CA GLY A 204 -24.21 -3.34 7.68
C GLY A 204 -23.20 -3.32 6.52
N VAL A 205 -22.28 -2.35 6.54
CA VAL A 205 -21.14 -2.13 5.60
C VAL A 205 -20.15 -3.33 5.55
N ASN A 206 -20.41 -4.40 6.30
CA ASN A 206 -19.52 -5.52 6.55
C ASN A 206 -19.47 -6.58 5.40
N GLN A 207 -20.14 -6.31 4.28
CA GLN A 207 -20.24 -7.22 3.14
C GLN A 207 -19.14 -7.05 2.08
N CYS A 208 -18.43 -5.91 2.03
CA CYS A 208 -17.36 -5.70 1.06
C CYS A 208 -16.04 -6.38 1.51
N CYS A 209 -15.30 -6.90 0.54
CA CYS A 209 -13.94 -7.38 0.70
C CYS A 209 -12.99 -6.56 -0.17
N TYR A 210 -11.97 -6.01 0.49
CA TYR A 210 -10.91 -5.21 -0.12
C TYR A 210 -9.56 -5.94 -0.09
N TYR A 211 -9.57 -7.19 0.36
CA TYR A 211 -8.39 -8.02 0.42
C TYR A 211 -8.05 -8.54 -0.97
N GLU A 212 -6.77 -8.58 -1.27
CA GLU A 212 -6.29 -9.26 -2.46
C GLU A 212 -6.06 -10.74 -2.21
N HIS A 213 -6.84 -11.55 -2.91
CA HIS A 213 -6.76 -13.01 -2.84
C HIS A 213 -5.66 -13.58 -3.74
N THR A 214 -5.16 -14.75 -3.38
CA THR A 214 -4.13 -15.46 -4.15
C THR A 214 -4.67 -16.07 -5.43
N ASP A 215 -5.93 -16.49 -5.42
CA ASP A 215 -6.63 -17.09 -6.56
C ASP A 215 -8.16 -16.96 -6.44
N GLU A 216 -8.88 -17.43 -7.47
CA GLU A 216 -10.35 -17.42 -7.52
C GLU A 216 -11.00 -18.32 -6.48
N GLN A 217 -10.32 -19.35 -5.99
CA GLN A 217 -10.86 -20.27 -4.98
C GLN A 217 -10.90 -19.57 -3.63
N GLU A 218 -9.80 -18.90 -3.25
CA GLU A 218 -9.72 -18.09 -2.05
C GLU A 218 -10.72 -16.92 -2.10
N ALA A 219 -10.84 -16.25 -3.25
CA ALA A 219 -11.85 -15.22 -3.45
C ALA A 219 -13.26 -15.78 -3.25
N SER A 220 -13.61 -16.88 -3.92
CA SER A 220 -14.93 -17.50 -3.77
C SER A 220 -15.24 -17.93 -2.33
N ALA A 221 -14.23 -18.41 -1.59
CA ALA A 221 -14.35 -18.80 -0.20
C ALA A 221 -14.52 -17.61 0.77
N CYS A 222 -14.14 -16.39 0.36
CA CYS A 222 -14.29 -15.18 1.18
C CYS A 222 -15.76 -14.87 1.51
N GLY A 223 -16.69 -15.21 0.61
CA GLY A 223 -18.14 -15.04 0.82
C GLY A 223 -18.59 -13.58 0.93
N LYS A 224 -17.74 -12.64 0.51
CA LYS A 224 -17.98 -11.19 0.52
C LYS A 224 -18.01 -10.63 -0.90
N LEU A 225 -18.56 -9.43 -1.06
CA LEU A 225 -18.53 -8.69 -2.31
C LEU A 225 -17.12 -8.14 -2.55
N HIS A 226 -16.39 -8.68 -3.54
CA HIS A 226 -15.07 -8.16 -3.91
C HIS A 226 -15.19 -6.86 -4.69
N MET A 227 -14.37 -5.89 -4.29
CA MET A 227 -14.34 -4.54 -4.85
C MET A 227 -13.15 -4.30 -5.76
#